data_AF-A0A7J3U5F6-F1
#
_entry.id   AF-A0A7J3U5F6-F1
#
_cell.length_a   1.000
_cell.length_b   1.000
_cell.length_c   1.000
_cell.angle_alpha   90.00
_cell.angle_beta   90.00
_cell.angle_gamma   90.00
#
_symmetry.space_group_name_H-M   'P 1'
#
loop_
_entity.id
_entity.type
_entity.pdbx_description
1 polymer ?
#
loop_
_entity_poly.entity_id
_entity_poly.type
_entity_poly.pdbx_seq_one_letter_code
_entity_poly.pdbx_strand_id
1 'polypeptide(L)'
;MIWGGPGHGQQADKHLAGGPENVTIVVDVIRARAMTLGGSEPEIYFKIYVNGEDAILSPQHYRGKDIWFDGPIAGRDFSYDPEAKVDIEIQMWEKKPVTDRPCDISKGDGNSITLSYDIKR
;
A
#
# COMPACT_ATOMS: atom_id res chain seq x y z
N MET A 1 -22.58 52.89 -33.15
CA MET A 1 -22.30 53.17 -31.73
C MET A 1 -22.34 51.83 -31.01
N ILE A 2 -21.19 51.40 -30.50
CA ILE A 2 -20.96 50.08 -29.88
C ILE A 2 -21.39 50.16 -28.42
N TRP A 3 -22.17 49.19 -27.94
CA TRP A 3 -22.21 48.82 -26.52
C TRP A 3 -22.43 47.31 -26.43
N GLY A 4 -21.42 46.62 -25.90
CA GLY A 4 -21.46 45.19 -25.60
C GLY A 4 -21.52 44.93 -24.10
N GLY A 5 -22.01 43.74 -23.76
CA GLY A 5 -21.78 43.03 -22.50
C GLY A 5 -22.99 42.94 -21.56
N PRO A 6 -23.06 41.90 -20.68
CA PRO A 6 -22.13 40.77 -20.49
C PRO A 6 -22.77 39.44 -20.97
N GLY A 7 -22.06 38.49 -21.59
CA GLY A 7 -20.76 37.98 -21.17
C GLY A 7 -20.96 36.81 -20.22
N HIS A 8 -21.27 35.63 -20.78
CA HIS A 8 -21.10 34.35 -20.08
C HIS A 8 -19.66 34.24 -19.55
N GLY A 9 -19.52 33.64 -18.37
CA GLY A 9 -18.26 33.07 -17.92
C GLY A 9 -17.63 33.80 -16.74
N GLN A 10 -17.86 33.25 -15.55
CA GLN A 10 -16.80 32.85 -14.62
C GLN A 10 -17.49 32.20 -13.41
N GLN A 11 -17.99 30.98 -13.60
CA GLN A 11 -17.86 30.02 -12.51
C GLN A 11 -16.36 29.84 -12.35
N ALA A 12 -15.84 30.34 -11.23
CA ALA A 12 -14.42 30.26 -10.93
C ALA A 12 -14.06 28.78 -10.76
N ASP A 13 -13.65 28.16 -11.86
CA ASP A 13 -12.78 26.98 -11.88
C ASP A 13 -11.45 27.40 -11.24
N LYS A 14 -11.42 27.36 -9.90
CA LYS A 14 -10.24 27.62 -9.08
C LYS A 14 -9.65 26.30 -8.57
N HIS A 15 -9.66 25.27 -9.40
CA HIS A 15 -9.17 23.93 -9.05
C HIS A 15 -8.33 23.30 -10.16
N LEU A 16 -7.43 24.06 -10.79
CA LEU A 16 -6.56 23.52 -11.85
C LEU A 16 -5.08 23.96 -11.72
N ALA A 17 -4.61 24.16 -10.48
CA ALA A 17 -3.18 24.43 -10.23
C ALA A 17 -2.58 23.70 -9.00
N GLY A 18 -3.37 22.93 -8.24
CA GLY A 18 -2.91 22.19 -7.06
C GLY A 18 -3.28 20.73 -7.20
N GLY A 19 -2.44 19.81 -6.70
CA GLY A 19 -2.69 18.36 -6.75
C GLY A 19 -3.94 17.92 -5.98
N PRO A 20 -4.18 16.61 -5.87
CA PRO A 20 -5.32 16.11 -5.09
C PRO A 20 -5.22 16.58 -3.64
N GLU A 21 -6.34 16.66 -2.92
CA GLU A 21 -6.32 17.00 -1.48
C GLU A 21 -5.80 15.84 -0.64
N ASN A 22 -6.22 14.61 -0.99
CA ASN A 22 -5.81 13.38 -0.35
C ASN A 22 -5.42 12.33 -1.38
N VAL A 23 -4.54 11.43 -0.99
CA VAL A 23 -4.14 10.27 -1.78
C VAL A 23 -4.24 9.01 -0.93
N THR A 24 -4.56 7.90 -1.59
CA THR A 24 -4.53 6.57 -0.98
C THR A 24 -3.34 5.80 -1.55
N ILE A 25 -2.50 5.28 -0.67
CA ILE A 25 -1.47 4.30 -1.05
C ILE A 25 -2.08 2.92 -0.83
N VAL A 26 -2.11 2.12 -1.90
CA VAL A 26 -2.67 0.78 -1.90
C VAL A 26 -1.54 -0.21 -2.16
N VAL A 27 -1.46 -1.26 -1.35
CA VAL A 27 -0.49 -2.35 -1.52
C VAL A 27 -1.24 -3.61 -1.92
N ASP A 28 -1.03 -4.01 -3.17
CA ASP A 28 -1.58 -5.23 -3.75
C ASP A 28 -0.46 -6.28 -3.88
N VAL A 29 -0.53 -7.31 -3.04
CA VAL A 29 0.39 -8.45 -3.12
C VAL A 29 -0.25 -9.49 -4.01
N ILE A 30 0.25 -9.63 -5.23
CA ILE A 30 -0.36 -10.52 -6.23
C ILE A 30 -0.19 -12.00 -5.85
N ARG A 31 0.98 -12.36 -5.30
CA ARG A 31 1.34 -13.75 -5.01
C ARG A 31 2.39 -13.85 -3.92
N ALA A 32 2.24 -14.84 -3.05
CA ALA A 32 3.23 -15.22 -2.06
C ALA A 32 3.60 -16.70 -2.22
N ARG A 33 4.90 -17.00 -2.26
CA ARG A 33 5.41 -18.36 -2.38
C ARG A 33 6.41 -18.67 -1.28
N ALA A 34 6.07 -19.62 -0.43
CA ALA A 34 6.93 -20.13 0.63
C ALA A 34 7.87 -21.21 0.10
N MET A 35 9.16 -20.89 0.00
CA MET A 35 10.18 -21.81 -0.51
C MET A 35 10.78 -22.71 0.58
N THR A 36 10.87 -22.22 1.81
CA THR A 36 11.62 -22.86 2.91
C THR A 36 10.77 -23.27 4.11
N LEU A 37 9.48 -22.93 4.13
CA LEU A 37 8.59 -23.31 5.24
C LEU A 37 8.36 -24.83 5.26
N GLY A 38 8.58 -25.43 6.44
CA GLY A 38 8.60 -26.88 6.62
C GLY A 38 7.23 -27.56 6.65
N GLY A 39 6.17 -26.85 7.06
CA GLY A 39 4.81 -27.40 7.09
C GLY A 39 4.26 -27.69 5.68
N SER A 40 3.37 -28.68 5.52
CA SER A 40 2.70 -28.93 4.23
C SER A 40 1.76 -27.80 3.85
N GLU A 41 1.06 -27.24 4.83
CA GLU A 41 0.16 -26.09 4.70
C GLU A 41 0.52 -25.04 5.76
N PRO A 42 1.61 -24.27 5.55
CA PRO A 42 1.93 -23.19 6.48
C PRO A 42 0.80 -22.16 6.47
N GLU A 43 0.49 -21.62 7.64
CA GLU A 43 -0.43 -20.50 7.78
C GLU A 43 0.41 -19.22 7.86
N ILE A 44 0.21 -18.30 6.92
CA ILE A 44 0.96 -17.06 6.79
C ILE A 44 0.05 -15.84 6.88
N TYR A 45 0.60 -14.71 7.30
CA TYR A 45 -0.07 -13.42 7.26
C TYR A 45 0.92 -12.30 7.01
N PHE A 46 0.43 -11.12 6.65
CA PHE A 46 1.24 -9.94 6.41
C PHE A 46 1.09 -8.93 7.53
N LYS A 47 2.18 -8.21 7.79
CA LYS A 47 2.13 -6.90 8.44
C LYS A 47 2.67 -5.91 7.44
N ILE A 48 1.88 -4.89 7.12
CA ILE A 48 2.26 -3.88 6.14
C ILE A 48 2.11 -2.52 6.78
N TYR A 49 3.19 -1.75 6.73
CA TYR A 49 3.26 -0.42 7.28
C TYR A 49 3.45 0.57 6.13
N VAL A 50 2.72 1.68 6.17
CA VAL A 50 2.95 2.82 5.29
C VAL A 50 3.32 4.01 6.17
N ASN A 51 4.51 4.57 5.95
CA ASN A 51 5.14 5.57 6.82
C ASN A 51 5.22 5.13 8.29
N GLY A 52 5.47 3.84 8.52
CA GLY A 52 5.59 3.24 9.86
C GLY A 52 4.26 2.95 10.55
N GLU A 53 3.12 3.25 9.92
CA GLU A 53 1.80 3.01 10.49
C GLU A 53 1.11 1.80 9.85
N ASP A 54 0.48 0.94 10.66
CA ASP A 54 -0.21 -0.28 10.18
C ASP A 54 -1.28 0.07 9.14
N ALA A 55 -1.19 -0.54 7.97
CA ALA A 55 -2.04 -0.28 6.83
C ALA A 55 -2.89 -1.50 6.42
N ILE A 56 -2.90 -2.59 7.20
CA ILE A 56 -3.68 -3.79 6.87
C ILE A 56 -5.18 -3.45 6.84
N LEU A 57 -5.83 -3.69 5.69
CA LEU A 57 -7.26 -3.39 5.52
C LEU A 57 -8.14 -4.40 6.28
N SER A 58 -7.74 -5.66 6.28
CA SER A 58 -8.44 -6.74 6.99
C SER A 58 -7.43 -7.80 7.40
N PRO A 59 -7.29 -8.12 8.71
CA PRO A 59 -6.42 -9.19 9.16
C PRO A 59 -6.86 -10.52 8.57
N GLN A 60 -5.99 -11.11 7.74
CA GLN A 60 -6.25 -12.39 7.09
C GLN A 60 -5.06 -13.31 7.23
N HIS A 61 -5.36 -14.58 7.46
CA HIS A 61 -4.38 -15.66 7.47
C HIS A 61 -4.64 -16.54 6.26
N TYR A 62 -3.56 -16.92 5.58
CA TYR A 62 -3.60 -17.67 4.35
C TYR A 62 -2.89 -18.99 4.54
N ARG A 63 -3.48 -20.08 4.05
CA ARG A 63 -2.91 -21.42 4.17
C ARG A 63 -2.33 -21.89 2.85
N GLY A 64 -1.13 -22.45 2.90
CA GLY A 64 -0.47 -23.06 1.76
C GLY A 64 0.88 -22.43 1.43
N LYS A 65 1.60 -23.10 0.53
CA LYS A 65 2.96 -22.66 0.10
C LYS A 65 2.96 -21.74 -1.11
N ASP A 66 1.84 -21.61 -1.82
CA ASP A 66 1.72 -20.81 -3.04
C ASP A 66 0.32 -20.22 -3.05
N ILE A 67 0.22 -18.92 -2.74
CA ILE A 67 -1.03 -18.21 -2.53
C ILE A 67 -1.12 -17.08 -3.54
N TRP A 68 -2.26 -16.98 -4.20
CA TRP A 68 -2.66 -15.85 -5.04
C TRP A 68 -3.70 -15.03 -4.29
N PHE A 69 -3.65 -13.72 -4.47
CA PHE A 69 -4.58 -12.80 -3.81
C PHE A 69 -5.38 -12.06 -4.88
N ASP A 70 -6.67 -11.89 -4.60
CA ASP A 70 -7.63 -11.34 -5.55
C ASP A 70 -7.86 -9.83 -5.37
N GLY A 71 -7.10 -9.18 -4.50
CA GLY A 71 -7.23 -7.74 -4.24
C GLY A 71 -6.26 -7.20 -3.19
N PRO A 72 -6.33 -5.89 -2.93
CA PRO A 72 -5.39 -5.20 -2.07
C PRO A 72 -5.49 -5.70 -0.62
N ILE A 73 -4.33 -5.88 -0.01
CA ILE A 73 -4.23 -6.38 1.37
C ILE A 73 -3.98 -5.24 2.37
N ALA A 74 -3.44 -4.12 1.90
CA ALA A 74 -3.21 -2.93 2.70
C ALA A 74 -3.53 -1.66 1.94
N GLY A 75 -3.94 -0.62 2.68
CA GLY A 75 -4.32 0.67 2.14
C GLY A 75 -4.34 1.72 3.24
N ARG A 76 -3.89 2.93 2.92
CA ARG A 76 -3.91 4.05 3.86
C ARG A 76 -4.05 5.37 3.13
N ASP A 77 -4.81 6.29 3.72
CA ASP A 77 -5.09 7.62 3.20
C ASP A 77 -4.16 8.65 3.85
N PHE A 78 -3.74 9.64 3.06
CA PHE A 78 -2.87 10.73 3.49
C PHE A 78 -3.28 12.03 2.84
N SER A 79 -3.03 13.15 3.53
CA SER A 79 -3.03 14.45 2.87
C SER A 79 -1.91 14.48 1.83
N TYR A 80 -2.24 14.98 0.65
CA TYR A 80 -1.28 15.08 -0.44
C TYR A 80 -0.20 16.11 -0.12
N ASP A 81 1.05 15.68 -0.15
CA ASP A 81 2.22 16.55 -0.13
C ASP A 81 3.13 16.13 -1.30
N PRO A 82 3.37 17.02 -2.29
CA PRO A 82 4.20 16.71 -3.44
C PRO A 82 5.67 16.48 -3.07
N GLU A 83 6.16 16.95 -1.93
CA GLU A 83 7.54 16.71 -1.50
C GLU A 83 7.65 15.53 -0.54
N ALA A 84 6.52 14.91 -0.15
CA ALA A 84 6.53 13.77 0.74
C ALA A 84 7.01 12.50 0.04
N LYS A 85 7.80 11.75 0.80
CA LYS A 85 8.18 10.37 0.49
C LYS A 85 7.24 9.42 1.22
N VAL A 86 6.90 8.33 0.55
CA VAL A 86 6.13 7.24 1.12
C VAL A 86 7.04 6.03 1.27
N ASP A 87 7.21 5.58 2.50
CA ASP A 87 7.90 4.34 2.81
C ASP A 87 6.87 3.24 3.07
N ILE A 88 6.99 2.14 2.34
CA ILE A 88 6.13 0.96 2.45
C ILE A 88 6.99 -0.18 2.95
N GLU A 89 6.70 -0.69 4.13
CA GLU A 89 7.36 -1.85 4.70
C GLU A 89 6.40 -3.05 4.68
N ILE A 90 6.85 -4.15 4.08
CA ILE A 90 6.08 -5.39 3.96
C ILE A 90 6.81 -6.48 4.71
N GLN A 91 6.18 -7.02 5.73
CA GLN A 91 6.64 -8.20 6.46
C GLN A 91 5.69 -9.38 6.23
N MET A 92 6.25 -10.57 6.15
CA MET A 92 5.50 -11.84 6.09
C MET A 92 5.82 -12.66 7.33
N TRP A 93 4.80 -13.25 7.94
CA TRP A 93 4.92 -14.01 9.17
C TRP A 93 4.27 -15.38 9.01
N GLU A 94 4.90 -16.41 9.58
CA GLU A 94 4.33 -17.74 9.71
C GLU A 94 3.67 -17.87 11.09
N LYS A 95 2.38 -18.18 11.10
CA LYS A 95 1.64 -18.54 12.30
C LYS A 95 2.14 -19.86 12.85
N LYS A 96 2.47 -19.91 14.14
CA LYS A 96 2.85 -21.15 14.84
C LYS A 96 2.00 -21.35 16.10
N PRO A 97 1.90 -22.59 16.61
CA PRO A 97 1.13 -22.87 17.83
C PRO A 97 1.61 -22.13 19.09
N VAL A 98 2.91 -21.81 19.18
CA VAL A 98 3.52 -21.22 20.38
C VAL A 98 3.96 -19.78 20.15
N THR A 99 4.71 -19.52 19.08
CA THR A 99 5.23 -18.19 18.78
C THR A 99 5.39 -18.03 17.28
N ASP A 100 4.67 -17.06 16.72
CA ASP A 100 4.74 -16.71 15.31
C ASP A 100 6.17 -16.32 14.93
N ARG A 101 6.56 -16.64 13.71
CA ARG A 101 7.93 -16.42 13.22
C ARG A 101 7.92 -15.48 12.04
N PRO A 102 8.82 -14.48 12.00
CA PRO A 102 9.02 -13.72 10.78
C PRO A 102 9.58 -14.64 9.70
N CYS A 103 9.12 -14.44 8.47
CA CYS A 103 9.64 -15.14 7.30
C CYS A 103 10.71 -14.27 6.64
N ASP A 104 11.82 -14.88 6.23
CA ASP A 104 12.76 -14.21 5.34
C ASP A 104 12.09 -14.03 3.96
N ILE A 105 12.22 -12.83 3.39
CA ILE A 105 11.64 -12.50 2.09
C ILE A 105 12.77 -12.31 1.08
N SER A 106 12.70 -13.01 -0.05
CA SER A 106 13.70 -12.87 -1.11
C SER A 106 13.76 -11.43 -1.62
N LYS A 107 14.97 -10.87 -1.76
CA LYS A 107 15.23 -9.47 -2.14
C LYS A 107 14.80 -8.43 -1.09
N GLY A 108 14.32 -8.87 0.08
CA GLY A 108 14.18 -8.03 1.26
C GLY A 108 15.47 -7.94 2.06
N ASP A 109 15.48 -7.06 3.05
CA ASP A 109 16.50 -7.02 4.09
C ASP A 109 16.06 -7.95 5.23
N GLY A 110 16.47 -9.22 5.13
CA GLY A 110 16.01 -10.27 6.04
C GLY A 110 14.51 -10.53 5.93
N ASN A 111 13.74 -10.06 6.91
CA ASN A 111 12.33 -10.38 7.09
C ASN A 111 11.35 -9.33 6.52
N SER A 112 11.87 -8.29 5.86
CA SER A 112 11.04 -7.19 5.35
C SER A 112 11.49 -6.75 3.95
N ILE A 113 10.53 -6.29 3.14
CA ILE A 113 10.78 -5.52 1.93
C ILE A 113 10.38 -4.08 2.22
N THR A 114 11.30 -3.13 1.96
CA THR A 114 11.00 -1.70 2.03
C THR A 114 11.02 -1.09 0.63
N LEU A 115 9.95 -0.38 0.29
CA LEU A 115 9.82 0.37 -0.96
C LEU A 115 9.62 1.85 -0.61
N SER A 116 10.45 2.72 -1.16
CA SER A 116 10.30 4.17 -1.03
C SER A 116 9.82 4.77 -2.34
N TYR A 117 8.80 5.63 -2.29
CA TYR A 117 8.18 6.24 -3.46
C TYR A 117 8.01 7.76 -3.27
N ASP A 118 8.40 8.54 -4.27
CA ASP A 118 8.15 9.99 -4.32
C ASP A 118 6.78 10.25 -4.96
N ILE A 119 5.87 10.92 -4.25
CA ILE A 119 4.47 11.11 -4.69
C ILE A 119 4.39 11.97 -5.96
N LYS A 120 5.28 12.95 -6.09
CA LYS A 120 5.43 13.82 -7.24
C LYS A 120 6.22 13.08 -8.32
N ARG A 121 5.51 12.42 -9.24
CA ARG A 121 6.09 11.88 -10.47
C ARG A 121 7.00 12.87 -11.18
#